data_AF-A0A960F6X8-F1
#
_entry.id   AF-A0A960F6X8-F1
#
_cell.length_a   1.000
_cell.length_b   1.000
_cell.length_c   1.000
_cell.angle_alpha   90.00
_cell.angle_beta   90.00
_cell.angle_gamma   90.00
#
_symmetry.space_group_name_H-M   'P 1'
#
loop_
_entity.id
_entity.type
_entity.pdbx_description
1 polymer ?
#
loop_
_entity_poly.entity_id
_entity_poly.type
_entity_poly.pdbx_seq_one_letter_code
_entity_poly.pdbx_strand_id
1 'polypeptide(L)'
;MQSPLVRANLAGTALFVAASALAMPFKDQRWAQVEVIAVSVALFAVGIFTSLQAYVRALDRSRVHEIGVANLYLLTGRTAPPPVKRLMLAALTVQVVMAIVAASVGVSGLGENDLNALAFAVLVPMFGIGM
;
A
#
# COMPACT_ATOMS: atom_id res chain seq x y z
N MET A 1 -11.69 17.99 6.21
CA MET A 1 -10.94 16.71 6.17
C MET A 1 -11.89 15.51 6.36
N GLN A 2 -12.89 15.35 5.48
CA GLN A 2 -14.01 14.41 5.68
C GLN A 2 -14.07 13.30 4.61
N SER A 3 -13.05 13.16 3.75
CA SER A 3 -13.09 12.15 2.69
C SER A 3 -12.93 10.74 3.29
N PRO A 4 -13.90 9.83 3.09
CA PRO A 4 -13.80 8.46 3.56
C PRO A 4 -12.60 7.72 2.94
N LEU A 5 -12.20 8.06 1.71
CA LEU A 5 -11.04 7.49 1.04
C LEU A 5 -9.73 7.82 1.76
N VAL A 6 -9.57 9.09 2.17
CA VAL A 6 -8.37 9.51 2.92
C VAL A 6 -8.30 8.78 4.25
N ARG A 7 -9.44 8.66 4.96
CA ARG A 7 -9.50 7.92 6.24
C ARG A 7 -9.18 6.44 6.04
N ALA A 8 -9.73 5.80 5.02
CA ALA A 8 -9.47 4.41 4.70
C ALA A 8 -7.98 4.18 4.35
N ASN A 9 -7.37 5.05 3.54
CA ASN A 9 -5.95 4.95 3.21
C ASN A 9 -5.06 5.10 4.46
N LEU A 10 -5.37 6.07 5.33
CA LEU A 10 -4.64 6.26 6.59
C LEU A 10 -4.82 5.06 7.54
N ALA A 11 -6.03 4.53 7.66
CA ALA A 11 -6.32 3.36 8.49
C ALA A 11 -5.61 2.10 7.99
N GLY A 12 -5.64 1.84 6.68
CA GLY A 12 -4.91 0.73 6.07
C GLY A 12 -3.39 0.87 6.20
N THR A 13 -2.86 2.09 6.04
CA THR A 13 -1.45 2.38 6.31
C THR A 13 -1.08 2.12 7.78
N ALA A 14 -1.91 2.59 8.72
CA ALA A 14 -1.66 2.38 10.14
C ALA A 14 -1.71 0.89 10.51
N LEU A 15 -2.68 0.14 9.97
CA LEU A 15 -2.78 -1.31 10.14
C LEU A 15 -1.52 -2.01 9.61
N PHE A 16 -1.08 -1.65 8.40
CA PHE A 16 0.13 -2.22 7.81
C PHE A 16 1.40 -1.94 8.63
N VAL A 17 1.57 -0.71 9.10
CA VAL A 17 2.71 -0.33 9.94
C VAL A 17 2.68 -1.09 11.26
N ALA A 18 1.51 -1.19 11.91
CA ALA A 18 1.36 -1.93 13.16
C ALA A 18 1.64 -3.42 12.99
N ALA A 19 1.08 -4.04 11.95
CA ALA A 19 1.33 -5.44 11.57
C ALA A 19 2.81 -5.69 11.33
N SER A 20 3.46 -4.86 10.50
CA SER A 20 4.88 -5.00 10.17
C SER A 20 5.76 -4.82 11.41
N ALA A 21 5.49 -3.80 12.23
CA ALA A 21 6.24 -3.55 13.45
C ALA A 21 6.10 -4.67 14.48
N LEU A 22 4.92 -5.31 14.55
CA LEU A 22 4.68 -6.48 15.40
C LEU A 22 5.41 -7.71 14.86
N ALA A 23 5.38 -7.95 13.55
CA ALA A 23 5.96 -9.13 12.95
C ALA A 23 7.50 -9.14 12.95
N MET A 24 8.15 -7.98 12.83
CA MET A 24 9.61 -7.84 12.79
C MET A 24 10.37 -8.52 13.95
N PRO A 25 10.08 -8.25 15.24
CA PRO A 25 10.77 -8.91 16.35
C PRO A 25 10.49 -10.41 16.45
N PHE A 26 9.39 -10.88 15.84
CA PHE A 26 8.95 -12.26 15.87
C PHE A 26 9.05 -12.94 14.49
N LYS A 27 9.92 -12.45 13.60
CA LYS A 27 10.02 -12.87 12.19
C LYS A 27 10.20 -14.39 12.00
N ASP A 28 10.79 -15.07 12.98
CA ASP A 28 11.05 -16.51 12.97
C ASP A 28 9.84 -17.33 13.49
N GLN A 29 8.84 -16.67 14.09
CA GLN A 29 7.64 -17.33 14.63
C GLN A 29 6.56 -17.45 13.55
N ARG A 30 5.98 -18.64 13.42
CA ARG A 30 5.02 -18.95 12.34
C ARG A 30 3.78 -18.06 12.35
N TRP A 31 3.26 -17.70 13.53
CA TRP A 31 2.07 -16.86 13.63
C TRP A 31 2.33 -15.44 13.10
N ALA A 32 3.51 -14.87 13.36
CA ALA A 32 3.90 -13.54 12.88
C ALA A 32 4.09 -13.52 11.36
N GLN A 33 4.66 -14.58 10.80
CA GLN A 33 4.76 -14.76 9.34
C GLN A 33 3.38 -14.81 8.67
N VAL A 34 2.44 -15.58 9.23
CA VAL A 34 1.09 -15.70 8.69
C VAL A 34 0.34 -14.36 8.79
N GLU A 35 0.48 -13.66 9.92
CA GLU A 35 -0.14 -12.37 10.16
C GLU A 35 0.29 -11.32 9.12
N VAL A 36 1.60 -11.11 8.95
CA VAL A 36 2.10 -10.09 8.00
C VAL A 36 1.76 -10.43 6.55
N ILE A 37 1.79 -11.72 6.18
CA ILE A 37 1.39 -12.17 4.84
C ILE A 37 -0.11 -11.89 4.64
N ALA A 38 -0.96 -12.26 5.60
CA ALA A 38 -2.40 -12.09 5.49
C ALA A 38 -2.78 -10.61 5.36
N VAL A 39 -2.20 -9.74 6.20
CA VAL A 39 -2.44 -8.29 6.12
C VAL A 39 -1.95 -7.72 4.79
N SER A 40 -0.74 -8.10 4.37
CA SER A 40 -0.14 -7.58 3.13
C SER A 40 -0.93 -7.97 1.89
N VAL A 41 -1.32 -9.24 1.80
CA VAL A 41 -2.13 -9.77 0.68
C VAL A 41 -3.53 -9.16 0.68
N ALA A 42 -4.16 -8.98 1.84
CA ALA A 42 -5.47 -8.37 1.92
C ALA A 42 -5.44 -6.91 1.43
N LEU A 43 -4.48 -6.10 1.90
CA LEU A 43 -4.33 -4.72 1.47
C LEU A 43 -3.97 -4.62 -0.02
N PHE A 44 -3.09 -5.51 -0.51
CA PHE A 44 -2.77 -5.61 -1.93
C PHE A 44 -4.00 -5.93 -2.79
N ALA A 45 -4.81 -6.89 -2.39
CA ALA A 45 -6.03 -7.27 -3.10
C ALA A 45 -7.03 -6.09 -3.16
N VAL A 46 -7.22 -5.38 -2.05
CA VAL A 46 -8.02 -4.15 -2.02
C VAL A 46 -7.46 -3.10 -2.97
N GLY A 47 -6.14 -2.87 -2.93
CA GLY A 47 -5.47 -1.89 -3.80
C GLY A 47 -5.61 -2.19 -5.29
N ILE A 48 -5.48 -3.47 -5.69
CA ILE A 48 -5.74 -3.89 -7.06
C ILE A 48 -7.20 -3.61 -7.44
N PHE A 49 -8.14 -4.03 -6.61
CA PHE A 49 -9.55 -3.89 -6.89
C PHE A 49 -9.95 -2.41 -7.09
N THR A 50 -9.50 -1.53 -6.19
CA THR A 50 -9.81 -0.10 -6.30
C THR A 50 -9.07 0.55 -7.47
N SER A 51 -7.83 0.15 -7.76
CA SER A 51 -7.10 0.60 -8.96
C SER A 51 -7.84 0.25 -10.26
N LEU A 52 -8.32 -0.99 -10.36
CA LEU A 52 -9.09 -1.43 -11.54
C LEU A 52 -10.42 -0.67 -11.66
N GLN A 53 -11.12 -0.42 -10.55
CA GLN A 53 -12.32 0.43 -10.57
C GLN A 53 -12.01 1.86 -11.02
N ALA A 54 -10.90 2.44 -10.55
CA ALA A 54 -10.45 3.76 -10.96
C ALA A 54 -10.12 3.80 -12.46
N TYR A 55 -9.46 2.76 -12.97
CA TYR A 55 -9.14 2.61 -14.38
C TYR A 55 -10.38 2.57 -15.27
N VAL A 56 -11.36 1.71 -14.93
CA VAL A 56 -12.61 1.60 -15.70
C VAL A 56 -13.33 2.95 -15.75
N ARG A 57 -13.43 3.67 -14.63
CA ARG A 57 -14.04 5.00 -14.58
C ARG A 57 -13.25 6.04 -15.38
N ALA A 58 -11.93 5.93 -15.38
CA ALA A 58 -11.06 6.81 -16.16
C ALA A 58 -11.23 6.60 -17.67
N LEU A 59 -11.42 5.36 -18.15
CA LEU A 59 -11.64 5.04 -19.57
C LEU A 59 -12.89 5.71 -20.14
N ASP A 60 -13.98 5.75 -19.38
CA ASP A 60 -15.20 6.43 -19.84
C ASP A 60 -15.00 7.95 -19.89
N ARG A 61 -14.35 8.50 -18.87
CA ARG A 61 -14.10 9.93 -18.77
C ARG A 61 -13.02 10.41 -19.74
N SER A 62 -12.11 9.54 -20.16
CA SER A 62 -11.02 9.87 -21.07
C SER A 62 -11.50 10.21 -22.49
N ARG A 63 -12.78 9.91 -22.80
CA ARG A 63 -13.43 10.29 -24.06
C ARG A 63 -13.67 11.79 -24.20
N VAL A 64 -13.72 12.50 -23.08
CA VAL A 64 -14.03 13.95 -23.03
C VAL A 64 -12.91 14.75 -22.36
N HIS A 65 -12.12 14.11 -21.50
CA HIS A 65 -11.05 14.76 -20.76
C HIS A 65 -9.74 14.00 -20.90
N GLU A 66 -8.62 14.70 -21.04
CA GLU A 66 -7.31 14.06 -20.99
C GLU A 66 -7.01 13.57 -19.57
N ILE A 67 -6.84 12.25 -19.41
CA ILE A 67 -6.53 11.62 -18.12
C ILE A 67 -5.20 10.87 -18.24
N GLY A 68 -4.13 11.49 -17.76
CA GLY A 68 -2.84 10.84 -17.64
C GLY A 68 -2.80 9.81 -16.51
N VAL A 69 -2.03 8.73 -16.70
CA VAL A 69 -1.85 7.65 -15.72
C VAL A 69 -1.31 8.19 -14.39
N ALA A 70 -0.30 9.08 -14.43
CA ALA A 70 0.24 9.71 -13.23
C ALA A 70 -0.78 10.60 -12.52
N ASN A 71 -1.67 11.27 -13.26
CA ASN A 71 -2.74 12.08 -12.67
C ASN A 71 -3.71 11.19 -11.89
N LEU A 72 -4.03 10.03 -12.44
CA LEU A 72 -4.96 9.06 -11.85
C LEU A 72 -4.40 8.40 -10.59
N TYR A 73 -3.18 7.85 -10.67
CA TYR A 73 -2.62 6.99 -9.60
C TYR A 73 -1.65 7.68 -8.65
N LEU A 74 -1.01 8.77 -9.09
CA LEU A 74 -0.05 9.54 -8.27
C LEU A 74 -0.58 10.93 -7.93
N LEU A 75 -1.87 11.17 -8.20
CA LEU A 75 -2.55 12.42 -7.90
C LEU A 75 -1.78 13.64 -8.41
N THR A 76 -1.15 13.57 -9.60
CA THR A 76 -0.44 14.72 -10.19
C THR A 76 -1.41 15.76 -10.77
N GLY A 77 -0.92 16.96 -11.14
CA GLY A 77 -1.74 18.00 -11.77
C GLY A 77 -2.84 18.57 -10.86
N ARG A 78 -4.08 18.67 -11.35
CA ARG A 78 -5.24 19.29 -10.64
C ARG A 78 -6.29 18.28 -10.12
N THR A 79 -5.92 17.01 -9.96
CA THR A 79 -6.85 15.91 -9.64
C THR A 79 -7.50 15.94 -8.24
N ALA A 80 -6.90 16.62 -7.26
CA ALA A 80 -7.44 16.73 -5.90
C ALA A 80 -6.94 18.01 -5.20
N PRO A 81 -7.60 18.48 -4.14
CA PRO A 81 -7.10 19.59 -3.33
C PRO A 81 -5.71 19.29 -2.74
N PRO A 82 -4.79 20.28 -2.62
CA PRO A 82 -3.43 20.06 -2.12
C PRO A 82 -3.33 19.34 -0.77
N PRO A 83 -4.19 19.61 0.23
CA PRO A 83 -4.16 18.89 1.51
C PRO A 83 -4.43 17.39 1.37
N VAL A 84 -5.34 17.00 0.46
CA VAL A 84 -5.66 15.59 0.20
C VAL A 84 -4.49 14.89 -0.46
N LYS A 85 -3.90 15.52 -1.49
CA LYS A 85 -2.73 14.98 -2.19
C LYS A 85 -1.58 14.69 -1.23
N ARG A 86 -1.25 15.66 -0.37
CA ARG A 86 -0.17 15.51 0.61
C ARG A 86 -0.41 14.34 1.54
N LEU A 87 -1.62 14.16 2.05
CA LEU A 87 -1.94 13.05 2.95
C LEU A 87 -1.87 11.69 2.27
N MET A 88 -2.43 11.56 1.06
CA MET A 88 -2.43 10.27 0.35
C MET A 88 -1.05 9.88 -0.15
N LEU A 89 -0.27 10.85 -0.65
CA LEU A 89 1.12 10.61 -1.03
C LEU A 89 2.02 10.36 0.18
N ALA A 90 1.81 11.04 1.31
CA ALA A 90 2.54 10.74 2.55
C ALA A 90 2.24 9.32 3.05
N ALA A 91 0.98 8.89 3.00
CA ALA A 91 0.60 7.52 3.32
C ALA A 91 1.29 6.51 2.40
N LEU A 92 1.30 6.76 1.08
CA LEU A 92 2.03 5.92 0.12
C LEU A 92 3.53 5.90 0.41
N THR A 93 4.16 7.04 0.72
CA THR A 93 5.57 7.09 1.11
C THR A 93 5.83 6.25 2.35
N VAL A 94 4.98 6.32 3.38
CA VAL A 94 5.09 5.50 4.58
C VAL A 94 4.96 4.01 4.23
N GLN A 95 4.02 3.63 3.38
CA GLN A 95 3.87 2.25 2.92
C GLN A 95 5.12 1.75 2.21
N VAL A 96 5.68 2.54 1.27
CA VAL A 96 6.91 2.18 0.54
C VAL A 96 8.10 2.03 1.49
N VAL A 97 8.32 2.99 2.37
CA VAL A 97 9.43 2.95 3.33
C VAL A 97 9.29 1.76 4.26
N MET A 98 8.11 1.53 4.82
CA MET A 98 7.88 0.43 5.74
C MET A 98 8.01 -0.93 5.04
N ALA A 99 7.54 -1.05 3.79
CA ALA A 99 7.71 -2.26 3.00
C ALA A 99 9.18 -2.60 2.74
N ILE A 100 10.00 -1.60 2.39
CA ILE A 100 11.44 -1.77 2.21
C ILE A 100 12.07 -2.22 3.54
N VAL A 101 11.79 -1.53 4.63
CA VAL A 101 12.33 -1.87 5.96
C VAL A 101 11.94 -3.29 6.37
N ALA A 102 10.67 -3.66 6.25
CA ALA A 102 10.18 -4.99 6.59
C ALA A 102 10.88 -6.07 5.77
N ALA A 103 10.94 -5.89 4.45
CA ALA A 103 11.63 -6.83 3.55
C ALA A 103 13.12 -6.96 3.91
N SER A 104 13.81 -5.85 4.15
CA SER A 104 15.23 -5.84 4.53
C SER A 104 15.48 -6.54 5.87
N VAL A 105 14.66 -6.26 6.89
CA VAL A 105 14.75 -6.95 8.19
C VAL A 105 14.48 -8.43 8.04
N GLY A 106 13.51 -8.82 7.21
CA GLY A 106 13.18 -10.22 6.97
C GLY A 106 14.27 -11.01 6.27
N VAL A 107 15.15 -10.37 5.48
CA VAL A 107 16.32 -11.04 4.88
C VAL A 107 17.38 -11.38 5.94
N SER A 108 17.43 -10.65 7.05
CA SER A 108 18.48 -10.85 8.05
C SER A 108 18.36 -12.23 8.74
N GLY A 109 19.45 -13.00 8.68
CA GLY A 109 19.57 -14.30 9.34
C GLY A 109 18.86 -15.47 8.64
N LEU A 110 18.47 -15.32 7.38
CA LEU A 110 17.91 -16.44 6.59
C LEU A 110 19.01 -17.42 6.15
N GLY A 111 18.74 -18.71 6.31
CA GLY A 111 19.51 -19.79 5.69
C GLY A 111 19.11 -20.04 4.23
N GLU A 112 19.77 -21.03 3.61
CA GLU A 112 19.65 -21.33 2.17
C GLU A 112 18.24 -21.76 1.72
N ASN A 113 17.41 -22.27 2.66
CA ASN A 113 16.05 -22.76 2.39
C ASN A 113 14.94 -21.95 3.09
N ASP A 114 15.29 -20.83 3.75
CA ASP A 114 14.31 -20.06 4.51
C ASP A 114 13.57 -19.04 3.62
N LEU A 115 12.28 -18.87 3.88
CA LEU A 115 11.44 -17.91 3.16
C LEU A 115 11.32 -16.59 3.91
N ASN A 116 11.49 -15.48 3.20
CA ASN A 116 11.26 -14.15 3.76
C ASN A 116 9.77 -13.79 3.75
N ALA A 117 9.05 -14.11 4.83
CA ALA A 117 7.64 -13.74 4.96
C ALA A 117 7.42 -12.22 4.97
N LEU A 118 8.34 -11.44 5.53
CA LEU A 118 8.23 -9.97 5.57
C LEU A 118 8.39 -9.33 4.18
N ALA A 119 8.94 -10.03 3.19
CA ALA A 119 9.03 -9.53 1.81
C ALA A 119 7.64 -9.30 1.17
N PHE A 120 6.59 -9.98 1.65
CA PHE A 120 5.22 -9.75 1.17
C PHE A 120 4.73 -8.32 1.44
N ALA A 121 5.35 -7.60 2.39
CA ALA A 121 5.08 -6.20 2.65
C ALA A 121 5.27 -5.30 1.40
N VAL A 122 6.12 -5.71 0.45
CA VAL A 122 6.36 -5.01 -0.83
C VAL A 122 5.11 -4.92 -1.71
N LEU A 123 4.09 -5.74 -1.45
CA LEU A 123 2.81 -5.68 -2.16
C LEU A 123 1.92 -4.51 -1.69
N VAL A 124 2.08 -4.06 -0.44
CA VAL A 124 1.16 -3.11 0.19
C VAL A 124 1.10 -1.73 -0.45
N PRO A 125 2.17 -1.15 -1.04
CA PRO A 125 2.08 0.14 -1.76
C PRO A 125 0.99 0.19 -2.84
N MET A 126 0.55 -0.95 -3.39
CA MET A 126 -0.61 -0.98 -4.30
C MET A 126 -1.92 -0.55 -3.63
N PHE A 127 -2.06 -0.73 -2.32
CA PHE A 127 -3.18 -0.18 -1.56
C PHE A 127 -3.18 1.34 -1.63
N GLY A 128 -2.05 2.00 -1.33
CA GLY A 128 -1.94 3.46 -1.41
C GLY A 128 -2.11 4.01 -2.82
N ILE A 129 -1.67 3.27 -3.85
CA ILE A 129 -1.86 3.63 -5.27
C ILE A 129 -3.34 3.53 -5.69
N GLY A 130 -4.06 2.52 -5.18
CA GLY A 130 -5.44 2.28 -5.56
C GLY A 130 -6.48 3.16 -4.86
N MET A 131 -6.13 3.80 -3.75
CA MET A 131 -7.04 4.58 -2.89
C MET A 131 -7.19 6.03 -3.35
#